data_AF-A0A1L8Z9X8-F1
#
_entry.id   AF-A0A1L8Z9X8-F1
#
_cell.length_a   1.000
_cell.length_b   1.000
_cell.length_c   1.000
_cell.angle_alpha   90.00
_cell.angle_beta   90.00
_cell.angle_gamma   90.00
#
_symmetry.space_group_name_H-M   'P 1'
#
loop_
_entity.id
_entity.type
_entity.pdbx_description
1 polymer ?
#
loop_
_entity_poly.entity_id
_entity_poly.type
_entity_poly.pdbx_seq_one_letter_code
_entity_poly.pdbx_strand_id
1 'polypeptide(L)'
;IKYGWDKLKKPFNLKERDNKSYMIQKLYHIEFKFKKGSIKSYILSLRTLLRKKEKETTEYYQFTLNNLEKMETKVYKFYNKKLPNGGILKKWILKNQL
;
A
#
# COMPACT_ATOMS: atom_id res chain seq x y z
N ILE A 1 -4.95 9.01 7.33
CA ILE A 1 -4.23 8.23 6.30
C ILE A 1 -5.26 7.69 5.30
N LYS A 2 -4.92 7.57 4.02
CA LYS A 2 -5.74 6.90 2.99
C LYS A 2 -4.86 6.00 2.15
N TYR A 3 -5.38 4.86 1.72
CA TYR A 3 -4.72 3.99 0.75
C TYR A 3 -5.41 4.14 -0.59
N GLY A 4 -4.63 4.09 -1.67
CA GLY A 4 -5.16 4.31 -3.00
C GLY A 4 -4.20 3.85 -4.09
N TRP A 5 -4.62 4.07 -5.33
CA TRP A 5 -3.78 3.91 -6.50
C TRP A 5 -4.14 4.97 -7.53
N ASP A 6 -3.13 5.41 -8.28
CA ASP A 6 -3.30 6.32 -9.42
C ASP A 6 -3.07 5.51 -10.71
N LYS A 7 -3.90 5.75 -11.74
CA LYS A 7 -3.68 5.17 -13.08
C LYS A 7 -2.72 6.06 -13.85
N LEU A 8 -1.65 5.47 -14.37
CA LEU A 8 -0.75 6.19 -15.26
C LEU A 8 -1.39 6.35 -16.65
N LYS A 9 -1.26 7.55 -17.25
CA LYS A 9 -1.69 7.81 -18.63
C LYS A 9 -0.92 6.96 -19.64
N LYS A 10 0.36 6.72 -19.38
CA LYS A 10 1.23 5.82 -20.14
C LYS A 10 1.92 4.84 -19.18
N PRO A 11 1.98 3.53 -19.48
CA PRO A 11 2.64 2.58 -18.61
C PRO A 11 4.13 2.89 -18.42
N PHE A 12 4.64 2.68 -17.21
CA PHE A 12 6.07 2.77 -16.92
C PHE A 12 6.70 1.37 -17.03
N ASN A 13 7.67 1.22 -17.92
CA ASN A 13 8.37 -0.05 -18.13
C ASN A 13 9.60 -0.11 -17.24
N LEU A 14 9.56 -0.95 -16.21
CA LEU A 14 10.71 -1.23 -15.36
C LEU A 14 11.47 -2.42 -15.96
N LYS A 15 12.72 -2.19 -16.41
CA LYS A 15 13.64 -3.26 -16.83
C LYS A 15 14.51 -3.65 -15.64
N GLU A 16 14.41 -4.89 -15.18
CA GLU A 16 15.37 -5.49 -14.23
C GLU A 16 16.62 -5.99 -14.97
N ARG A 17 17.71 -6.20 -14.20
CA ARG A 17 19.00 -6.70 -14.72
C ARG A 17 18.89 -8.06 -15.43
N ASP A 18 17.89 -8.87 -15.09
CA ASP A 18 17.70 -10.24 -15.63
C ASP A 18 16.74 -10.31 -16.84
N ASN A 19 16.65 -9.26 -17.67
CA ASN A 19 15.71 -9.13 -18.80
C ASN A 19 14.21 -9.25 -18.45
N LYS A 20 13.85 -9.26 -17.16
CA LYS A 20 12.45 -9.16 -16.73
C LYS A 20 11.95 -7.74 -16.89
N SER A 21 10.91 -7.55 -17.70
CA SER A 21 10.24 -6.27 -17.86
C SER A 21 8.89 -6.26 -17.13
N TYR A 22 8.70 -5.31 -16.22
CA TYR A 22 7.40 -5.08 -15.59
C TYR A 22 6.77 -3.83 -16.14
N MET A 23 5.55 -3.97 -16.67
CA MET A 23 4.73 -2.84 -17.06
C MET A 23 3.90 -2.36 -15.87
N ILE A 24 4.22 -1.18 -15.35
CA ILE A 24 3.52 -0.56 -14.24
C ILE A 24 2.48 0.42 -14.81
N GLN A 25 1.20 0.09 -14.63
CA GLN A 25 0.08 0.97 -15.03
C GLN A 25 -0.66 1.59 -13.84
N LYS A 26 -0.59 0.96 -12.66
CA LYS A 26 -1.21 1.41 -11.42
C LYS A 26 -0.12 1.70 -10.38
N LEU A 27 -0.08 2.92 -9.87
CA LEU A 27 0.82 3.34 -8.81
C LEU A 27 0.08 3.36 -7.48
N TYR A 28 0.35 2.37 -6.64
CA TYR A 28 -0.24 2.26 -5.32
C TYR A 28 0.44 3.23 -4.34
N HIS A 29 -0.36 3.87 -3.49
CA HIS A 29 0.15 4.88 -2.57
C HIS A 29 -0.57 4.87 -1.22
N ILE A 30 0.16 5.40 -0.24
CA ILE A 30 -0.37 5.84 1.04
C ILE A 30 -0.39 7.36 1.03
N GLU A 31 -1.56 7.96 1.26
CA GLU A 31 -1.72 9.40 1.43
C GLU A 31 -1.81 9.75 2.92
N PHE A 32 -0.81 10.46 3.42
CA PHE A 32 -0.81 11.07 4.74
C PHE A 32 -1.42 12.47 4.63
N LYS A 33 -2.55 12.69 5.29
CA LYS A 33 -3.26 13.98 5.28
C LYS A 33 -2.90 14.78 6.53
N PHE A 34 -2.45 16.01 6.32
CA PHE A 34 -2.12 17.01 7.32
C PHE A 34 -3.13 18.16 7.24
N LYS A 35 -3.08 19.11 8.18
CA LYS A 35 -3.99 20.26 8.20
C LYS A 35 -3.88 21.14 6.95
N LYS A 36 -2.66 21.30 6.41
CA LYS A 36 -2.35 22.22 5.30
C LYS A 36 -1.97 21.50 4.00
N GLY A 37 -2.21 20.19 3.88
CA GLY A 37 -1.86 19.45 2.67
C GLY A 37 -1.79 17.94 2.89
N SER A 38 -1.25 17.23 1.90
CA SER A 38 -1.00 15.80 2.00
C SER A 38 0.30 15.38 1.33
N ILE A 39 0.86 14.27 1.80
CA ILE A 39 2.01 13.60 1.19
C ILE A 39 1.52 12.26 0.68
N LYS A 40 1.67 12.01 -0.63
CA LYS A 40 1.49 10.69 -1.24
C LYS A 40 2.84 9.99 -1.30
N SER A 41 2.96 8.86 -0.62
CA SER A 41 4.10 7.96 -0.72
C SER A 41 3.71 6.79 -1.60
N TYR A 42 4.35 6.68 -2.77
CA TYR A 42 4.15 5.56 -3.69
C TYR A 42 4.95 4.35 -3.21
N ILE A 43 4.28 3.21 -3.04
CA ILE A 43 4.86 2.01 -2.44
C ILE A 43 4.50 0.81 -3.31
N LEU A 44 5.52 0.23 -3.94
CA LEU A 44 5.34 -0.91 -4.84
C LEU A 44 4.81 -2.15 -4.09
N SER A 45 5.25 -2.37 -2.85
CA SER A 45 4.87 -3.52 -2.03
C SER A 45 3.39 -3.56 -1.64
N LEU A 46 2.67 -2.42 -1.70
CA LEU A 46 1.21 -2.40 -1.53
C LEU A 46 0.50 -3.29 -2.55
N ARG A 47 1.03 -3.36 -3.79
CA ARG A 47 0.46 -4.24 -4.82
C ARG A 47 0.50 -5.69 -4.37
N THR A 48 1.55 -6.11 -3.67
CA THR A 48 1.69 -7.49 -3.19
C THR A 48 0.60 -7.84 -2.18
N LEU A 49 0.20 -6.89 -1.34
CA LEU A 49 -0.90 -7.07 -0.39
C LEU A 49 -2.27 -7.26 -1.06
N LEU A 50 -2.40 -6.88 -2.33
CA LEU A 50 -3.64 -7.04 -3.09
C LEU A 50 -3.69 -8.33 -3.89
N ARG A 51 -2.58 -9.06 -4.07
CA ARG A 51 -2.57 -10.29 -4.89
C ARG A 51 -3.33 -11.40 -4.15
N LYS A 52 -3.94 -12.33 -4.91
CA LYS A 52 -4.59 -13.57 -4.45
C LYS A 52 -4.17 -14.07 -3.06
N LYS A 53 -5.16 -14.57 -2.31
CA LYS A 53 -5.02 -15.08 -0.93
C LYS A 53 -3.90 -16.09 -0.73
N GLU A 54 -3.55 -16.87 -1.76
CA GLU A 54 -2.41 -17.81 -1.74
C GLU A 54 -1.06 -17.14 -1.38
N LYS A 55 -0.92 -15.82 -1.57
CA LYS A 55 0.28 -15.07 -1.22
C LYS A 55 0.30 -14.59 0.22
N GLU A 56 -0.83 -14.66 0.93
CA GLU A 56 -0.94 -14.21 2.32
C GLU A 56 0.02 -14.99 3.24
N THR A 57 0.30 -16.25 2.95
CA THR A 57 1.21 -17.09 3.74
C THR A 57 2.69 -16.79 3.49
N THR A 58 3.03 -16.01 2.46
CA THR A 58 4.44 -15.70 2.16
C THR A 58 5.03 -14.75 3.19
N GLU A 59 6.30 -14.99 3.55
CA GLU A 59 7.03 -14.14 4.50
C GLU A 59 7.02 -12.66 4.07
N TYR A 60 7.19 -12.41 2.77
CA TYR A 60 7.17 -11.06 2.22
C TYR A 60 5.81 -10.37 2.42
N TYR A 61 4.70 -11.09 2.23
CA TYR A 61 3.36 -10.54 2.47
C TYR A 61 3.18 -10.20 3.95
N GLN A 62 3.48 -11.15 4.84
CA GLN A 62 3.32 -10.97 6.29
C GLN A 62 4.21 -9.85 6.84
N PHE A 63 5.47 -9.79 6.39
CA PHE A 63 6.39 -8.71 6.72
C PHE A 63 5.85 -7.34 6.28
N THR A 64 5.36 -7.24 5.04
CA THR A 64 4.80 -5.99 4.50
C THR A 64 3.55 -5.57 5.27
N LEU A 65 2.63 -6.50 5.53
CA LEU A 65 1.40 -6.24 6.27
C LEU A 65 1.71 -5.74 7.68
N ASN A 66 2.53 -6.48 8.44
CA ASN A 66 2.88 -6.13 9.82
C ASN A 66 3.54 -4.74 9.93
N ASN A 67 4.47 -4.42 9.01
CA ASN A 67 5.13 -3.12 9.02
C ASN A 67 4.16 -1.97 8.71
N LEU A 68 3.24 -2.16 7.75
CA LEU A 68 2.25 -1.14 7.44
C LEU A 68 1.19 -0.99 8.54
N GLU A 69 0.81 -2.05 9.24
CA GLU A 69 -0.08 -1.96 10.41
C GLU A 69 0.58 -1.24 11.59
N LYS A 70 1.85 -1.53 11.86
CA LYS A 70 2.65 -0.80 12.86
C LYS A 70 2.77 0.68 12.50
N MET A 71 3.04 0.99 11.23
CA MET A 71 3.08 2.37 10.75
C MET A 71 1.71 3.05 10.91
N GLU A 72 0.62 2.39 10.55
CA GLU A 72 -0.75 2.95 10.66
C GLU A 72 -1.07 3.28 12.12
N THR A 73 -0.75 2.36 13.03
CA THR A 73 -0.91 2.55 14.48
C THR A 73 -0.09 3.74 14.97
N LYS A 74 1.18 3.87 14.56
CA LYS A 74 2.05 5.01 14.93
C LYS A 74 1.48 6.34 14.44
N VAL A 75 0.97 6.41 13.22
CA VAL A 75 0.35 7.62 12.67
C VAL A 75 -0.88 8.02 13.47
N TYR A 76 -1.74 7.06 13.80
CA TYR A 76 -2.93 7.33 14.62
C TYR A 76 -2.57 7.84 16.02
N LYS A 77 -1.59 7.21 16.67
CA LYS A 77 -1.06 7.66 17.97
C LYS A 77 -0.46 9.07 17.89
N PHE A 78 0.30 9.37 16.85
CA PHE A 78 0.88 10.70 16.62
C PHE A 78 -0.18 11.81 16.58
N TYR A 79 -1.35 11.53 15.99
CA TYR A 79 -2.48 12.47 15.95
C TYR A 79 -3.42 12.38 17.16
N ASN A 80 -3.07 11.62 18.20
CA ASN A 80 -3.92 11.31 19.36
C ASN A 80 -5.32 10.79 18.96
N LYS A 81 -5.38 9.94 17.93
CA LYS A 81 -6.61 9.34 17.42
C LYS A 81 -6.61 7.83 17.67
N LYS A 82 -7.80 7.27 17.89
CA LYS A 82 -7.99 5.82 17.94
C LYS A 82 -8.08 5.24 16.54
N LEU A 83 -7.37 4.14 16.30
CA LEU A 83 -7.48 3.38 15.05
C LEU A 83 -8.88 2.75 14.97
N PRO A 84 -9.59 2.85 13.84
CA PRO A 84 -10.90 2.21 13.70
C PRO A 84 -10.76 0.69 13.80
N ASN A 85 -11.80 0.01 14.30
CA ASN A 85 -11.79 -1.45 14.40
C ASN A 85 -11.48 -2.09 13.03
N GLY A 86 -10.51 -3.01 13.02
CA GLY A 86 -9.98 -3.65 11.81
C GLY A 86 -8.98 -2.84 10.99
N GLY A 87 -8.61 -1.61 11.36
CA GLY A 87 -7.65 -0.77 10.63
C GLY A 87 -8.16 -0.25 9.27
N ILE A 88 -7.50 0.76 8.69
CA ILE A 88 -7.85 1.22 7.33
C ILE A 88 -7.17 0.33 6.29
N LEU A 89 -5.93 -0.09 6.53
CA LEU A 89 -5.17 -0.96 5.63
C LEU A 89 -5.93 -2.25 5.27
N LYS A 90 -6.32 -3.06 6.27
CA LYS A 90 -7.00 -4.34 6.04
C LYS A 90 -8.33 -4.16 5.31
N LYS A 91 -9.12 -3.14 5.68
CA LYS A 91 -10.37 -2.80 4.97
C LYS A 91 -10.12 -2.43 3.52
N TRP A 92 -9.05 -1.69 3.26
CA TRP A 92 -8.67 -1.32 1.89
C TRP A 92 -8.20 -2.53 1.08
N ILE A 93 -7.39 -3.43 1.67
CA ILE A 93 -6.95 -4.67 1.03
C ILE A 93 -8.14 -5.52 0.62
N LEU A 94 -9.07 -5.79 1.54
CA LEU A 94 -10.26 -6.60 1.28
C LEU A 94 -11.10 -6.04 0.12
N LYS A 95 -11.22 -4.72 0.03
CA LYS A 95 -11.97 -4.05 -1.06
C LYS A 95 -11.26 -4.09 -2.42
N ASN A 96 -9.95 -4.29 -2.45
CA ASN A 96 -9.12 -4.11 -3.66
C ASN A 96 -8.32 -5.37 -4.03
N GLN A 97 -8.69 -6.56 -3.53
CA GLN A 97 -8.03 -7.82 -3.91
C GLN A 97 -8.08 -8.04 -5.44
N LEU A 98 -6.97 -8.56 -5.98
CA LEU A 98 -6.68 -8.83 -7.39
C LEU A 98 -6.56 -10.32 -7.67
#